data_AF-A0A7C7HQN1-F1
#
_entry.id   AF-A0A7C7HQN1-F1
#
_cell.length_a   1.000
_cell.length_b   1.000
_cell.length_c   1.000
_cell.angle_alpha   90.00
_cell.angle_beta   90.00
_cell.angle_gamma   90.00
#
_symmetry.space_group_name_H-M   'P 1'
#
loop_
_entity.id
_entity.type
_entity.pdbx_description
1 polymer ?
#
loop_
_entity_poly.entity_id
_entity_poly.type
_entity_poly.pdbx_seq_one_letter_code
_entity_poly.pdbx_strand_id
1 'polypeptide(L)'
;DHAGVGAYYGPFDAQTIFDEEVPPGALAIQIFRADHTAYSKKLQRVVMMRDAPDHDSNDFVLLSGTRVREMLAAGETLPVEFARPEVARILMDYYRENKPFS
;
A
#
# COMPACT_ATOMS: atom_id res chain seq x y z
N ASP A 1 4.37 -7.88 -5.40
CA ASP A 1 3.25 -8.37 -6.21
C ASP A 1 2.89 -7.29 -7.24
N HIS A 2 3.89 -6.87 -8.03
CA HIS A 2 3.69 -5.80 -9.01
C HIS A 2 3.07 -6.41 -10.27
N ALA A 3 1.93 -5.87 -10.70
CA ALA A 3 1.15 -6.39 -11.84
C ALA A 3 0.72 -7.87 -11.71
N GLY A 4 0.68 -8.40 -10.49
CA GLY A 4 0.25 -9.78 -10.24
C GLY A 4 -1.26 -9.94 -10.21
N VAL A 5 -1.69 -11.20 -10.22
CA VAL A 5 -3.07 -11.63 -10.10
C VAL A 5 -3.10 -12.99 -9.41
N GLY A 6 -4.10 -13.23 -8.56
CA GLY A 6 -4.25 -14.52 -7.86
C GLY A 6 -3.01 -14.88 -7.03
N ALA A 7 -2.58 -16.14 -7.13
CA ALA A 7 -1.41 -16.67 -6.42
C ALA A 7 -0.36 -17.25 -7.38
N TYR A 8 -0.26 -16.70 -8.59
CA TYR A 8 0.63 -17.20 -9.64
C TYR A 8 2.09 -16.77 -9.47
N TYR A 9 2.33 -15.68 -8.74
CA TYR A 9 3.65 -15.06 -8.60
C TYR A 9 3.95 -14.78 -7.13
N GLY A 10 5.22 -14.88 -6.74
CA GLY A 10 5.71 -14.47 -5.44
C GLY A 10 5.70 -12.94 -5.25
N PRO A 11 5.80 -12.47 -4.00
CA PRO A 11 5.65 -11.05 -3.68
C PRO A 11 6.76 -10.17 -4.25
N PHE A 12 7.92 -10.71 -4.60
CA PHE A 12 9.06 -9.94 -5.13
C PHE A 12 9.58 -10.44 -6.48
N ASP A 13 8.89 -11.37 -7.13
CA ASP A 13 9.33 -11.99 -8.39
C ASP A 13 9.50 -10.95 -9.50
N ALA A 14 8.60 -9.96 -9.55
CA ALA A 14 8.70 -8.81 -10.46
C ALA A 14 9.92 -7.91 -10.22
N GLN A 15 10.66 -8.10 -9.12
CA GLN A 15 11.93 -7.44 -8.85
C GLN A 15 13.11 -8.35 -9.16
N THR A 16 13.05 -9.63 -8.75
CA THR A 16 14.15 -10.60 -8.94
C THR A 16 14.36 -10.97 -10.40
N ILE A 17 13.33 -10.88 -11.26
CA ILE A 17 13.46 -11.08 -12.71
C ILE A 17 14.54 -10.20 -13.35
N PHE A 18 14.80 -9.00 -12.81
CA PHE A 18 15.85 -8.12 -13.30
C PHE A 18 17.27 -8.57 -12.94
N ASP A 19 17.42 -9.48 -11.96
CA ASP A 19 18.69 -10.14 -11.64
C ASP A 19 18.85 -11.46 -12.40
N GLU A 20 17.75 -12.19 -12.59
CA GLU A 20 17.77 -13.59 -12.99
C GLU A 20 17.55 -13.80 -14.50
N GLU A 21 16.71 -12.99 -15.14
CA GLU A 21 16.27 -13.22 -16.53
C GLU A 21 16.57 -12.06 -17.48
N VAL A 22 16.49 -10.81 -17.01
CA VAL A 22 16.73 -9.65 -17.87
C VAL A 22 18.22 -9.54 -18.21
N PRO A 23 18.61 -9.50 -19.50
CA PRO A 23 20.02 -9.40 -19.87
C PRO A 23 20.69 -8.13 -19.32
N PRO A 24 21.94 -8.22 -18.82
CA PRO A 24 22.68 -7.05 -18.36
C PRO A 24 22.79 -5.97 -19.45
N GLY A 25 22.48 -4.72 -19.10
CA GLY A 25 22.53 -3.58 -20.02
C GLY A 25 21.36 -3.48 -20.99
N ALA A 26 20.35 -4.35 -20.91
CA ALA A 26 19.13 -4.24 -21.72
C ALA A 26 18.34 -2.95 -21.45
N LEU A 27 18.44 -2.40 -20.23
CA LEU A 27 17.76 -1.20 -19.80
C LEU A 27 18.76 -0.24 -19.14
N ALA A 28 18.64 1.06 -19.46
CA ALA A 28 19.43 2.11 -18.83
C ALA A 28 18.83 2.61 -17.51
N ILE A 29 17.51 2.42 -17.33
CA ILE A 29 16.81 2.79 -16.09
C ILE A 29 17.12 1.78 -14.98
N GLN A 30 17.17 2.26 -13.74
CA GLN A 30 17.38 1.44 -12.56
C GLN A 30 16.07 1.22 -11.80
N ILE A 31 15.94 0.04 -11.22
CA ILE A 31 14.76 -0.33 -10.42
C ILE A 31 14.97 0.05 -8.97
N PHE A 32 14.10 0.90 -8.44
CA PHE A 32 13.95 1.06 -6.99
C PHE A 32 13.09 -0.07 -6.44
N ARG A 33 13.72 -1.02 -5.76
CA ARG A 33 13.02 -2.17 -5.15
C ARG A 33 12.26 -1.71 -3.92
N ALA A 34 10.97 -1.44 -4.06
CA ALA A 34 10.10 -1.10 -2.93
C ALA A 34 9.60 -2.34 -2.19
N ASP A 35 9.02 -2.14 -1.00
CA ASP A 35 8.29 -3.14 -0.23
C ASP A 35 6.97 -2.52 0.26
N HIS A 36 6.12 -3.32 0.89
CA HIS A 36 4.93 -2.88 1.60
C HIS A 36 5.30 -1.74 2.55
N THR A 37 4.53 -0.66 2.48
CA THR A 37 4.71 0.49 3.36
C THR A 37 3.62 0.52 4.40
N ALA A 38 3.98 0.95 5.61
CA ALA A 38 3.06 1.15 6.71
C ALA A 38 3.52 2.34 7.55
N TYR A 39 2.57 2.99 8.24
CA TYR A 39 2.92 3.98 9.24
C TYR A 39 3.39 3.27 10.52
N SER A 40 4.63 3.52 10.93
CA SER A 40 5.17 3.04 12.19
C SER A 40 4.77 3.96 13.34
N LYS A 41 4.14 3.40 14.37
CA LYS A 41 3.82 4.08 15.63
C LYS A 41 5.08 4.34 16.47
N LYS A 42 6.11 3.48 16.38
CA LYS A 42 7.39 3.70 17.07
C LYS A 42 8.19 4.85 16.46
N LEU A 43 8.26 4.90 15.14
CA LEU A 43 9.09 5.84 14.38
C LEU A 43 8.34 7.09 13.91
N GLN A 44 7.02 7.12 14.10
CA GLN A 44 6.12 8.23 13.76
C GLN A 44 6.22 8.67 12.29
N ARG A 45 6.43 7.70 11.39
CA ARG A 45 6.58 7.94 9.94
C ARG A 45 6.20 6.71 9.13
N VAL A 46 5.95 6.92 7.83
CA VAL A 46 5.81 5.84 6.87
C VAL A 46 7.18 5.20 6.63
N VAL A 47 7.24 3.87 6.70
CA VAL A 47 8.44 3.07 6.45
C VAL A 47 8.10 1.92 5.49
N MET A 48 9.10 1.42 4.77
CA MET A 48 9.01 0.09 4.16
C MET A 48 9.18 -0.96 5.24
N MET A 49 8.36 -2.02 5.24
CA MET A 49 8.34 -3.01 6.32
C MET A 49 9.69 -3.73 6.48
N ARG A 50 10.40 -4.03 5.39
CA ARG A 50 11.77 -4.55 5.45
C ARG A 50 12.78 -3.66 6.22
N ASP A 51 12.54 -2.34 6.28
CA ASP A 51 13.43 -1.39 6.95
C ASP A 51 13.11 -1.26 8.45
N ALA A 52 12.11 -2.00 8.94
CA ALA A 52 11.64 -2.01 10.33
C ALA A 52 11.58 -3.45 10.89
N PRO A 53 12.68 -4.23 10.86
CA PRO A 53 12.68 -5.63 11.29
C PRO A 53 12.48 -5.83 12.80
N ASP A 54 12.60 -4.76 13.59
CA ASP A 54 12.41 -4.72 15.05
C ASP A 54 10.96 -4.41 15.47
N HIS A 55 10.05 -4.28 14.50
CA HIS A 55 8.63 -4.01 14.73
C HIS A 55 7.80 -5.30 14.75
N ASP A 56 6.77 -5.31 15.60
CA ASP A 56 5.69 -6.28 15.51
C ASP A 56 4.50 -5.72 14.71
N SER A 57 3.47 -6.54 14.49
CA SER A 57 2.28 -6.12 13.75
C SER A 57 1.48 -4.99 14.43
N ASN A 58 1.56 -4.86 15.76
CA ASN A 58 0.85 -3.84 16.53
C ASN A 58 1.55 -2.47 16.46
N ASP A 59 2.84 -2.45 16.16
CA ASP A 59 3.61 -1.23 15.95
C ASP A 59 3.23 -0.48 14.66
N PHE A 60 2.48 -1.11 13.76
CA PHE A 60 2.03 -0.50 12.51
C PHE A 60 0.57 -0.06 12.55
N VAL A 61 0.24 0.98 11.79
CA VAL A 61 -1.14 1.28 11.39
C VAL A 61 -1.40 0.60 10.06
N LEU A 62 -2.22 -0.45 10.09
CA LEU A 62 -2.62 -1.23 8.92
C LEU A 62 -4.14 -1.18 8.78
N LEU A 63 -4.62 -0.81 7.59
CA LEU A 63 -6.02 -0.71 7.25
C LEU A 63 -6.26 -1.48 5.95
N SER A 64 -7.08 -2.54 6.02
CA SER A 64 -7.42 -3.32 4.84
C SER A 64 -8.23 -2.47 3.86
N GLY A 65 -8.08 -2.70 2.56
CA GLY A 65 -8.85 -1.95 1.56
C GLY A 65 -10.36 -2.10 1.73
N THR A 66 -10.83 -3.26 2.20
CA THR A 66 -12.24 -3.47 2.55
C THR A 66 -12.67 -2.53 3.67
N ARG A 67 -11.89 -2.45 4.76
CA ARG A 67 -12.20 -1.57 5.89
C ARG A 67 -12.16 -0.10 5.50
N VAL A 68 -11.20 0.31 4.66
CA VAL A 68 -11.14 1.68 4.11
C VAL A 68 -12.43 2.04 3.38
N ARG A 69 -12.91 1.16 2.49
CA ARG A 69 -14.16 1.40 1.74
C ARG A 69 -15.40 1.43 2.63
N GLU A 70 -15.48 0.55 3.62
CA GLU A 70 -16.56 0.55 4.61
C GLU A 70 -16.63 1.88 5.37
N MET A 71 -15.49 2.36 5.88
CA MET A 71 -15.42 3.62 6.61
C MET A 71 -15.85 4.79 5.73
N LEU A 72 -15.32 4.87 4.50
CA LEU A 72 -15.68 5.95 3.56
C LEU A 72 -17.17 5.93 3.20
N ALA A 73 -17.76 4.74 2.96
CA ALA A 73 -19.18 4.58 2.66
C ALA A 73 -20.09 4.93 3.87
N ALA A 74 -19.60 4.72 5.09
CA ALA A 74 -20.27 5.13 6.33
C ALA A 74 -20.11 6.63 6.65
N GLY A 75 -19.29 7.37 5.89
CA GLY A 75 -18.94 8.76 6.20
C GLY A 75 -17.98 8.91 7.38
N GLU A 76 -17.29 7.84 7.76
CA GLU A 76 -16.26 7.84 8.81
C GLU A 76 -14.91 8.32 8.25
N THR A 77 -14.19 9.12 9.03
CA THR A 77 -12.87 9.62 8.64
C THR A 77 -11.81 8.53 8.75
N LEU A 78 -10.88 8.48 7.79
CA LEU A 78 -9.69 7.64 7.87
C LEU A 78 -8.64 8.27 8.82
N PRO A 79 -7.81 7.46 9.50
CA PRO A 79 -6.69 7.97 10.30
C PRO A 79 -5.76 8.86 9.47
N VAL A 80 -5.26 9.94 10.05
CA VAL A 80 -4.39 10.90 9.36
C VAL A 80 -3.01 10.32 9.01
N GLU A 81 -2.62 9.28 9.75
CA GLU A 81 -1.45 8.44 9.51
C GLU A 81 -1.60 7.59 8.24
N PHE A 82 -2.84 7.32 7.82
CA PHE A 82 -3.16 6.49 6.66
C PHE A 82 -3.51 7.33 5.43
N ALA A 83 -4.36 8.35 5.58
CA ALA A 83 -4.79 9.19 4.47
C ALA A 83 -4.78 10.67 4.85
N ARG A 84 -4.37 11.51 3.90
CA ARG A 84 -4.49 12.97 4.04
C ARG A 84 -5.98 13.35 4.13
N PRO A 85 -6.40 14.21 5.08
CA PRO A 85 -7.81 14.57 5.26
C PRO A 85 -8.48 15.09 3.99
N GLU A 86 -7.76 15.86 3.18
CA GLU A 86 -8.26 16.45 1.94
C GLU A 86 -8.55 15.38 0.89
N VAL A 87 -7.69 14.35 0.80
CA VAL A 87 -7.86 13.21 -0.10
C VAL A 87 -9.00 12.31 0.39
N ALA A 88 -9.03 12.02 1.70
CA ALA A 88 -10.08 11.21 2.30
C ALA A 88 -11.47 11.84 2.11
N ARG A 89 -11.57 13.18 2.22
CA ARG A 89 -12.81 13.92 1.96
C ARG A 89 -13.31 13.75 0.53
N ILE A 90 -12.43 13.88 -0.48
CA ILE A 90 -12.80 13.69 -1.89
C ILE A 90 -13.37 12.28 -2.11
N LEU A 91 -12.74 11.25 -1.55
CA LEU A 91 -13.22 9.87 -1.66
C LEU A 91 -14.55 9.66 -0.93
N MET A 92 -14.69 10.23 0.26
CA MET A 92 -15.93 10.16 1.05
C MET A 92 -17.10 10.84 0.33
N ASP A 93 -16.88 12.03 -0.23
CA ASP A 93 -17.88 12.77 -1.01
C ASP A 93 -18.35 11.91 -2.19
N TYR A 94 -17.42 11.28 -2.92
CA TYR A 94 -17.74 10.34 -4.00
C TYR A 94 -18.62 9.16 -3.54
N TYR A 95 -18.26 8.49 -2.44
CA TYR A 95 -19.01 7.33 -1.92
C TYR A 95 -20.41 7.71 -1.41
N ARG A 96 -20.58 8.94 -0.90
CA ARG A 96 -21.88 9.45 -0.44
C ARG A 96 -22.81 9.80 -1.59
N GLU A 97 -22.27 10.38 -2.67
CA GLU A 97 -23.04 10.78 -3.85
C GLU A 97 -23.39 9.58 -4.75
N ASN A 98 -22.42 8.68 -4.95
CA ASN A 98 -22.56 7.51 -5.80
C ASN A 98 -22.57 6.30 -4.89
N LYS A 99 -23.73 5.88 -4.36
CA LYS A 99 -23.85 4.61 -3.62
C LYS A 99 -23.49 3.47 -4.58
N PRO A 100 -22.27 2.91 -4.59
CA PRO A 100 -21.86 1.94 -5.60
C PRO A 100 -22.45 0.55 -5.31
N PHE A 101 -23.21 0.42 -4.22
CA PHE A 101 -23.76 -0.82 -3.68
C PHE A 101 -25.24 -0.71 -3.28
N SER A 102 -25.99 0.25 -3.83
CA SER A 102 -27.46 0.27 -3.71
C SER A 102 -28.14 -0.45 -4.87
#